data_AF-A0A354NTL2-F1
#
_entry.id   AF-A0A354NTL2-F1
#
_cell.length_a   1.000
_cell.length_b   1.000
_cell.length_c   1.000
_cell.angle_alpha   90.00
_cell.angle_beta   90.00
_cell.angle_gamma   90.00
#
_symmetry.space_group_name_H-M   'P 1'
#
loop_
_entity.id
_entity.type
_entity.pdbx_description
1 polymer ?
#
loop_
_entity_poly.entity_id
_entity_poly.type
_entity_poly.pdbx_seq_one_letter_code
_entity_poly.pdbx_strand_id
1 'polypeptide(L)'
;MRLVSYSSELVNISAFWNSNALDGSTIDLMTIVVKAATVNAITTLPASPASINPFQEAQAVRTRTFELDMGFSPPMKINCVSMDMNRIDQAVHLDDTEIWEITNNSDMPHPFHIHDIQFLILTRDGSQPPENESGWKDTVLVMPRETVRIISHFSDF
;
A
#
# COMPACT_ATOMS: atom_id res chain seq x y z
N MET A 1 -14.07 21.77 3.92
CA MET A 1 -14.14 20.34 3.59
C MET A 1 -14.49 19.60 4.86
N ARG A 2 -15.73 19.15 4.93
CA ARG A 2 -16.27 18.37 6.04
C ARG A 2 -16.36 16.94 5.54
N LEU A 3 -15.61 16.03 6.16
CA LEU A 3 -15.67 14.62 5.83
C LEU A 3 -16.49 13.90 6.88
N VAL A 4 -17.23 12.89 6.44
CA VAL A 4 -17.84 11.92 7.33
C VAL A 4 -16.91 10.72 7.34
N SER A 5 -16.47 10.31 8.52
CA SER A 5 -15.70 9.08 8.66
C SER A 5 -16.67 7.92 8.63
N TYR A 6 -16.73 7.20 7.51
CA TYR A 6 -17.47 5.96 7.38
C TYR A 6 -16.51 4.79 7.43
N SER A 7 -16.46 4.08 8.55
CA SER A 7 -15.85 2.74 8.58
C SER A 7 -16.51 1.79 7.57
N SER A 8 -17.77 2.07 7.21
CA SER A 8 -18.55 1.31 6.23
C SER A 8 -18.17 1.55 4.76
N GLU A 9 -17.34 2.55 4.43
CA GLU A 9 -16.85 2.75 3.06
C GLU A 9 -15.69 1.82 2.70
N LEU A 10 -15.05 1.22 3.71
CA LEU A 10 -14.09 0.14 3.51
C LEU A 10 -14.87 -1.18 3.44
N VAL A 11 -15.32 -1.52 2.23
CA VAL A 11 -15.98 -2.80 1.94
C VAL A 11 -15.05 -3.94 2.42
N ASN A 12 -15.59 -4.91 3.16
CA ASN A 12 -14.91 -6.11 3.69
C ASN A 12 -13.99 -5.95 4.91
N ILE A 13 -14.10 -4.90 5.72
CA ILE A 13 -13.43 -4.84 7.04
C ILE A 13 -14.43 -5.06 8.16
N SER A 14 -14.09 -5.89 9.15
CA SER A 14 -14.95 -6.09 10.33
C SER A 14 -15.06 -4.80 11.16
N ALA A 15 -16.25 -4.51 11.68
CA ALA A 15 -16.49 -3.33 12.51
C ALA A 15 -15.59 -3.29 13.76
N PHE A 16 -15.15 -4.45 14.25
CA PHE A 16 -14.22 -4.56 15.38
C PHE A 16 -12.87 -3.87 15.10
N TRP A 17 -12.35 -3.99 13.89
CA TRP A 17 -11.05 -3.40 13.51
C TRP A 17 -11.17 -1.95 13.04
N ASN A 18 -12.40 -1.46 12.82
CA ASN A 18 -12.65 -0.12 12.28
C ASN A 18 -13.33 0.83 13.29
N SER A 19 -13.85 0.29 14.40
CA SER A 19 -14.48 1.12 15.43
C SER A 19 -13.45 1.95 16.19
N ASN A 20 -13.49 3.26 16.01
CA ASN A 20 -12.83 4.23 16.87
C ASN A 20 -13.78 5.41 17.16
N ALA A 21 -13.37 6.35 18.00
CA ALA A 21 -14.21 7.50 18.39
C ALA A 21 -14.65 8.40 17.22
N LEU A 22 -14.01 8.23 16.05
CA LEU A 22 -14.29 8.97 14.83
C LEU A 22 -15.26 8.22 13.91
N ASP A 23 -15.52 6.93 14.14
CA ASP A 23 -16.43 6.13 13.31
C ASP A 23 -17.88 6.66 13.34
N GLY A 24 -18.47 6.92 12.17
CA GLY A 24 -19.79 7.52 12.02
C GLY A 24 -19.86 8.98 12.45
N SER A 25 -18.74 9.57 12.89
CA SER A 25 -18.67 10.98 13.28
C SER A 25 -18.37 11.86 12.07
N THR A 26 -18.84 13.12 12.14
CA THR A 26 -18.44 14.13 11.16
C THR A 26 -17.27 14.93 11.71
N ILE A 27 -16.23 15.10 10.89
CA ILE A 27 -15.01 15.80 11.27
C ILE A 27 -14.74 16.90 10.27
N ASP A 28 -14.46 18.08 10.79
CA ASP A 28 -13.94 19.18 9.99
C ASP A 28 -12.44 19.00 9.83
N LEU A 29 -11.98 18.67 8.61
CA LEU A 29 -10.55 18.56 8.33
C LEU A 29 -9.92 19.93 8.09
N MET A 30 -10.55 20.71 7.20
CA MET A 30 -9.99 22.00 6.76
C MET A 30 -11.08 22.89 6.16
N THR A 31 -10.94 24.20 6.31
CA THR A 31 -11.70 25.20 5.54
C THR A 31 -10.82 25.82 4.46
N ILE A 32 -11.27 25.77 3.20
CA ILE A 32 -10.60 26.46 2.08
C ILE A 32 -11.38 27.73 1.79
N VAL A 33 -10.74 28.90 1.98
CA VAL A 33 -11.34 30.20 1.69
C VAL A 33 -10.90 30.66 0.30
N VAL A 34 -11.78 30.49 -0.68
CA VAL A 34 -11.52 30.85 -2.08
C VAL A 34 -11.68 32.36 -2.28
N LYS A 35 -10.68 33.01 -2.90
CA LYS A 35 -10.69 34.45 -3.24
C LYS A 35 -10.72 34.65 -4.77
N ALA A 36 -10.62 35.90 -5.22
CA ALA A 36 -10.53 36.21 -6.65
C ALA A 36 -9.38 35.45 -7.32
N ALA A 37 -9.61 35.00 -8.56
CA ALA A 37 -8.61 34.29 -9.36
C ALA A 37 -7.37 35.16 -9.60
N THR A 38 -6.20 34.52 -9.62
CA THR A 38 -4.95 35.18 -9.97
C THR A 38 -4.83 35.32 -11.48
N VAL A 39 -4.09 36.35 -11.94
CA VAL A 39 -3.97 36.69 -13.37
C VAL A 39 -3.25 35.60 -14.19
N ASN A 40 -2.50 34.71 -13.53
CA ASN A 40 -1.70 33.64 -14.15
C ASN A 40 -2.00 32.27 -13.52
N ALA A 41 -3.28 31.93 -13.34
CA ALA A 41 -3.67 30.65 -12.77
C ALA A 41 -3.29 29.48 -13.68
N ILE A 42 -2.74 28.40 -13.11
CA ILE A 42 -2.56 27.12 -13.80
C ILE A 42 -3.91 26.41 -13.79
N THR A 43 -4.50 26.23 -14.97
CA THR A 43 -5.85 25.65 -15.14
C THR A 43 -5.83 24.32 -15.88
N THR A 44 -4.65 23.84 -16.29
CA THR A 44 -4.47 22.59 -16.99
C THR A 44 -3.34 21.80 -16.35
N LEU A 45 -3.51 20.49 -16.27
CA LEU A 45 -2.46 19.55 -15.91
C LEU A 45 -1.93 18.88 -17.17
N PRO A 46 -0.64 18.53 -17.23
CA PRO A 46 -0.13 17.66 -18.28
C PRO A 46 -0.90 16.34 -18.30
N ALA A 47 -1.22 15.83 -19.49
CA ALA A 47 -1.89 14.53 -19.62
C ALA A 47 -1.03 13.36 -19.09
N SER A 48 0.28 13.53 -19.06
CA SER A 48 1.23 12.60 -18.44
C SER A 48 2.19 13.42 -17.56
N PRO A 49 1.99 13.45 -16.23
CA PRO A 49 2.82 14.22 -15.32
C PRO A 49 4.21 13.58 -15.12
N ALA A 50 4.33 12.28 -15.36
CA ALA A 50 5.58 11.54 -15.28
C ALA A 50 5.57 10.35 -16.25
N SER A 51 6.75 9.96 -16.72
CA SER A 51 6.96 8.69 -17.42
C SER A 51 7.36 7.61 -16.41
N ILE A 52 6.60 6.52 -16.38
CA ILE A 52 6.91 5.34 -15.58
C ILE A 52 7.33 4.24 -16.54
N ASN A 53 8.53 3.70 -16.34
CA ASN A 53 9.03 2.56 -17.09
C ASN A 53 8.86 1.32 -16.21
N PRO A 54 7.75 0.57 -16.32
CA PRO A 54 7.49 -0.55 -15.44
C PRO A 54 8.48 -1.69 -15.69
N PHE A 55 9.00 -2.25 -14.60
CA PHE A 55 9.72 -3.52 -14.66
C PHE A 55 8.81 -4.61 -15.22
N GLN A 56 9.36 -5.41 -16.13
CA GLN A 56 8.66 -6.55 -16.69
C GLN A 56 8.79 -7.73 -15.73
N GLU A 57 7.72 -8.50 -15.51
CA GLU A 57 7.76 -9.67 -14.63
C GLU A 57 8.86 -10.67 -15.02
N ALA A 58 9.17 -10.78 -16.32
CA ALA A 58 10.23 -11.64 -16.82
C ALA A 58 11.65 -11.22 -16.38
N GLN A 59 11.83 -10.00 -15.86
CA GLN A 59 13.10 -9.55 -15.28
C GLN A 59 13.27 -10.02 -13.83
N ALA A 60 12.20 -10.49 -13.18
CA ALA A 60 12.28 -10.91 -11.79
C ALA A 60 13.07 -12.21 -11.67
N VAL A 61 14.14 -12.18 -10.88
CA VAL A 61 14.97 -13.37 -10.60
C VAL A 61 14.31 -14.27 -9.55
N ARG A 62 13.38 -13.71 -8.76
CA ARG A 62 12.71 -14.40 -7.67
C ARG A 62 11.31 -13.83 -7.41
N THR A 63 10.39 -14.72 -7.04
CA THR A 63 9.15 -14.37 -6.36
C THR A 63 9.23 -14.78 -4.89
N ARG A 64 8.91 -13.86 -3.97
CA ARG A 64 8.83 -14.11 -2.53
C ARG A 64 7.40 -14.01 -2.05
N THR A 65 7.04 -14.82 -1.07
CA THR A 65 5.71 -14.83 -0.46
C THR A 65 5.79 -14.27 0.95
N PHE A 66 4.83 -13.40 1.27
CA PHE A 66 4.65 -12.80 2.59
C PHE A 66 3.20 -13.03 3.04
N GLU A 67 3.03 -13.79 4.10
CA GLU A 67 1.74 -14.02 4.74
C GLU A 67 1.62 -13.10 5.95
N LEU A 68 0.60 -12.24 5.94
CA LEU A 68 0.30 -11.33 7.04
C LEU A 68 -0.78 -11.98 7.92
N ASP A 69 -0.39 -12.31 9.15
CA ASP A 69 -1.24 -13.02 10.10
C ASP A 69 -1.48 -12.20 11.37
N MET A 70 -2.66 -12.40 11.96
CA MET A 70 -2.98 -11.95 13.30
C MET A 70 -2.81 -13.11 14.29
N GLY A 71 -1.95 -12.92 15.29
CA GLY A 71 -1.81 -13.81 16.43
C GLY A 71 -2.67 -13.35 17.62
N PHE A 72 -2.98 -14.26 18.55
CA PHE A 72 -3.63 -13.88 19.81
C PHE A 72 -2.66 -13.26 20.83
N SER A 73 -1.36 -13.56 20.71
CA SER A 73 -0.22 -12.89 21.35
C SER A 73 1.08 -13.60 20.95
N PRO A 74 2.08 -12.93 20.34
CA PRO A 74 2.08 -11.54 19.91
C PRO A 74 1.11 -11.32 18.72
N PRO A 75 0.57 -10.10 18.58
CA PRO A 75 -0.63 -9.88 17.80
C PRO A 75 -0.41 -9.91 16.28
N MET A 76 0.81 -9.70 15.79
CA MET A 76 1.09 -9.57 14.36
C MET A 76 2.35 -10.34 13.96
N LYS A 77 2.28 -10.99 12.81
CA LYS A 77 3.34 -11.84 12.28
C LYS A 77 3.44 -11.67 10.77
N ILE A 78 4.65 -11.90 10.26
CA ILE A 78 4.91 -12.09 8.84
C ILE A 78 5.43 -13.52 8.70
N ASN A 79 4.84 -14.31 7.81
CA ASN A 79 5.17 -15.72 7.62
C ASN A 79 5.13 -16.52 8.92
N CYS A 80 4.09 -16.32 9.74
CA CYS A 80 3.93 -16.93 11.06
C CYS A 80 5.02 -16.61 12.11
N VAL A 81 5.94 -15.67 11.82
CA VAL A 81 7.01 -15.27 12.74
C VAL A 81 6.83 -13.83 13.20
N SER A 82 7.12 -13.59 14.48
CA SER A 82 7.12 -12.25 15.05
C SER A 82 8.46 -11.56 14.84
N MET A 83 8.40 -10.23 14.89
CA MET A 83 9.57 -9.37 14.82
C MET A 83 10.61 -9.78 15.88
N ASP A 84 11.86 -9.95 15.44
CA ASP A 84 13.04 -10.12 16.29
C ASP A 84 14.19 -9.27 15.73
N MET A 85 14.68 -8.31 16.52
CA MET A 85 15.77 -7.40 16.13
C MET A 85 17.10 -8.11 15.82
N ASN A 86 17.27 -9.36 16.24
CA ASN A 86 18.50 -10.13 16.02
C ASN A 86 18.40 -11.11 14.85
N ARG A 87 17.31 -11.09 14.09
CA ARG A 87 17.06 -12.00 12.97
C ARG A 87 16.87 -11.24 11.67
N ILE A 88 17.43 -11.78 10.59
CA ILE A 88 17.18 -11.33 9.22
C ILE A 88 16.25 -12.35 8.57
N ASP A 89 15.02 -11.95 8.28
CA ASP A 89 14.04 -12.82 7.61
C ASP A 89 14.21 -12.84 6.09
N GLN A 90 14.61 -11.70 5.52
CA GLN A 90 14.81 -11.53 4.09
C GLN A 90 16.17 -10.92 3.80
N ALA A 91 16.93 -11.60 2.95
CA ALA A 91 18.13 -11.07 2.32
C ALA A 91 17.88 -11.03 0.81
N VAL A 92 18.08 -9.86 0.22
CA VAL A 92 17.97 -9.58 -1.23
C VAL A 92 19.35 -9.14 -1.71
N HIS A 93 19.75 -9.54 -2.91
CA HIS A 93 21.02 -9.06 -3.46
C HIS A 93 20.83 -7.71 -4.15
N LEU A 94 21.87 -6.90 -4.11
CA LEU A 94 21.98 -5.71 -4.93
C LEU A 94 21.81 -6.08 -6.41
N ASP A 95 21.12 -5.23 -7.15
CA ASP A 95 20.73 -5.35 -8.56
C ASP A 95 19.70 -6.47 -8.88
N ASP A 96 19.18 -7.19 -7.89
CA ASP A 96 18.08 -8.13 -8.15
C ASP A 96 16.78 -7.35 -8.40
N THR A 97 16.02 -7.80 -9.40
CA THR A 97 14.60 -7.47 -9.53
C THR A 97 13.80 -8.62 -8.92
N GLU A 98 12.90 -8.32 -8.00
CA GLU A 98 12.08 -9.35 -7.35
C GLU A 98 10.60 -8.98 -7.39
N ILE A 99 9.76 -10.02 -7.44
CA ILE A 99 8.33 -9.92 -7.19
C ILE A 99 8.07 -10.34 -5.76
N TRP A 100 7.36 -9.51 -4.99
CA TRP A 100 6.88 -9.88 -3.67
C TRP A 100 5.36 -10.04 -3.74
N GLU A 101 4.87 -11.20 -3.33
CA GLU A 101 3.46 -11.55 -3.24
C GLU A 101 3.05 -11.51 -1.77
N ILE A 102 2.19 -10.54 -1.43
CA ILE A 102 1.78 -10.25 -0.06
C ILE A 102 0.32 -10.64 0.10
N THR A 103 0.06 -11.64 0.94
CA THR A 103 -1.28 -12.16 1.22
C THR A 103 -1.69 -11.81 2.65
N ASN A 104 -2.83 -11.16 2.81
CA ASN A 104 -3.42 -10.90 4.11
C ASN A 104 -4.38 -12.02 4.53
N ASN A 105 -3.91 -12.89 5.42
CA ASN A 105 -4.68 -14.00 5.97
C ASN A 105 -5.55 -13.61 7.17
N SER A 106 -5.68 -12.32 7.46
CA SER A 106 -6.46 -11.81 8.59
C SER A 106 -7.68 -11.00 8.15
N ASP A 107 -8.50 -10.63 9.12
CA ASP A 107 -9.69 -9.79 8.90
C ASP A 107 -9.42 -8.29 9.12
N MET A 108 -8.15 -7.91 9.30
CA MET A 108 -7.71 -6.52 9.50
C MET A 108 -6.83 -6.10 8.32
N PRO A 109 -6.99 -4.88 7.77
CA PRO A 109 -6.07 -4.36 6.76
C PRO A 109 -4.67 -4.15 7.30
N HIS A 110 -3.66 -4.32 6.44
CA HIS A 110 -2.27 -4.07 6.78
C HIS A 110 -1.62 -3.14 5.76
N PRO A 111 -1.14 -1.94 6.16
CA PRO A 111 -0.22 -1.19 5.32
C PRO A 111 1.14 -1.89 5.34
N PHE A 112 1.50 -2.53 4.23
CA PHE A 112 2.79 -3.16 4.04
C PHE A 112 3.78 -2.16 3.45
N HIS A 113 4.86 -1.86 4.18
CA HIS A 113 5.89 -0.89 3.81
C HIS A 113 7.24 -1.58 3.64
N ILE A 114 7.99 -1.16 2.61
CA ILE A 114 9.38 -1.58 2.37
C ILE A 114 10.26 -0.34 2.42
N HIS A 115 11.36 -0.43 3.16
CA HIS A 115 12.35 0.63 3.23
C HIS A 115 13.22 0.66 1.97
N ASP A 116 13.92 1.78 1.75
CA ASP A 116 14.95 1.97 0.72
C ASP A 116 14.40 2.09 -0.72
N ILE A 117 13.61 1.13 -1.17
CA ILE A 117 13.14 1.06 -2.56
C ILE A 117 11.71 1.55 -2.76
N GLN A 118 11.38 1.83 -4.02
CA GLN A 118 10.01 1.94 -4.49
C GLN A 118 9.62 0.71 -5.31
N PHE A 119 8.33 0.41 -5.38
CA PHE A 119 7.77 -0.69 -6.14
C PHE A 119 6.58 -0.24 -6.98
N LEU A 120 6.24 -1.06 -7.97
CA LEU A 120 4.99 -0.98 -8.72
C LEU A 120 4.09 -2.13 -8.29
N ILE A 121 2.78 -1.86 -8.20
CA ILE A 121 1.80 -2.92 -7.99
C ILE A 121 1.50 -3.56 -9.35
N LEU A 122 1.72 -4.87 -9.45
CA LEU A 122 1.39 -5.66 -10.63
C LEU A 122 -0.10 -6.00 -10.63
N THR A 123 -0.57 -6.62 -9.54
CA THR A 123 -1.95 -7.08 -9.43
C THR A 123 -2.47 -7.03 -8.00
N ARG A 124 -3.78 -6.87 -7.87
CA ARG A 124 -4.56 -7.07 -6.64
C ARG A 124 -5.59 -8.16 -6.91
N ASP A 125 -5.49 -9.30 -6.23
CA ASP A 125 -6.29 -10.50 -6.49
C ASP A 125 -6.31 -10.90 -7.99
N GLY A 126 -5.15 -10.80 -8.64
CA GLY A 126 -4.97 -11.10 -10.06
C GLY A 126 -5.55 -10.06 -11.03
N SER A 127 -6.16 -8.98 -10.53
CA SER A 127 -6.67 -7.86 -11.34
C SER A 127 -5.71 -6.67 -11.36
N GLN A 128 -5.80 -5.84 -12.39
CA GLN A 128 -5.01 -4.61 -12.48
C GLN A 128 -5.32 -3.66 -11.30
N PRO A 129 -4.31 -2.99 -10.70
CA PRO A 129 -4.55 -2.00 -9.66
C PRO A 129 -5.34 -0.80 -10.18
N PRO A 130 -6.02 -0.05 -9.29
CA PRO A 130 -6.68 1.20 -9.65
C PRO A 130 -5.67 2.27 -10.10
N GLU A 131 -6.15 3.30 -10.79
CA GLU A 131 -5.32 4.35 -11.39
C GLU A 131 -4.43 5.07 -10.36
N ASN A 132 -4.94 5.31 -9.15
CA ASN A 132 -4.20 5.96 -8.06
C ASN A 132 -3.03 5.11 -7.50
N GLU A 133 -2.88 3.88 -7.96
CA GLU A 133 -1.84 2.93 -7.57
C GLU A 133 -1.00 2.44 -8.76
N SER A 134 -1.22 3.01 -9.95
CA SER A 134 -0.49 2.66 -11.17
C SER A 134 0.91 3.29 -11.27
N GLY A 135 1.37 3.96 -10.21
CA GLY A 135 2.69 4.59 -10.12
C GLY A 135 3.54 4.03 -8.98
N TRP A 136 4.74 4.59 -8.81
CA TRP A 136 5.68 4.19 -7.76
C TRP A 136 5.10 4.37 -6.36
N LYS A 137 5.27 3.35 -5.51
CA LYS A 137 4.86 3.34 -4.10
C LYS A 137 5.97 2.75 -3.23
N ASP A 138 5.93 3.05 -1.94
CA ASP A 138 6.74 2.39 -0.91
C ASP A 138 5.86 1.63 0.10
N THR A 139 4.54 1.84 0.02
CA THR A 139 3.56 1.31 0.95
C THR A 139 2.30 0.93 0.18
N VAL A 140 1.75 -0.25 0.49
CA VAL A 140 0.46 -0.69 -0.04
C VAL A 140 -0.43 -1.19 1.10
N LEU A 141 -1.67 -0.71 1.14
CA LEU A 141 -2.68 -1.24 2.06
C LEU A 141 -3.17 -2.58 1.50
N VAL A 142 -2.96 -3.69 2.20
CA VAL A 142 -3.46 -5.01 1.81
C VAL A 142 -4.73 -5.31 2.61
N MET A 143 -5.86 -5.35 1.91
CA MET A 143 -7.19 -5.55 2.50
C MET A 143 -7.35 -6.99 3.03
N PRO A 144 -8.32 -7.23 3.93
CA PRO A 144 -8.62 -8.57 4.40
C PRO A 144 -8.80 -9.57 3.25
N ARG A 145 -8.09 -10.70 3.31
CA ARG A 145 -8.15 -11.79 2.31
C ARG A 145 -7.67 -11.40 0.91
N GLU A 146 -7.05 -10.24 0.75
CA GLU A 146 -6.45 -9.79 -0.50
C GLU A 146 -5.02 -10.34 -0.65
N THR A 147 -4.63 -10.62 -1.90
CA THR A 147 -3.23 -10.83 -2.30
C THR A 147 -2.80 -9.72 -3.26
N VAL A 148 -1.72 -9.02 -2.93
CA VAL A 148 -1.11 -7.99 -3.77
C VAL A 148 0.25 -8.48 -4.25
N ARG A 149 0.49 -8.41 -5.57
CA ARG A 149 1.81 -8.66 -6.17
C ARG A 149 2.45 -7.32 -6.50
N ILE A 150 3.67 -7.12 -6.02
CA ILE A 150 4.48 -5.93 -6.31
C ILE A 150 5.80 -6.34 -6.96
N ILE A 151 6.40 -5.45 -7.74
CA ILE A 151 7.73 -5.64 -8.34
C ILE A 151 8.64 -4.46 -8.01
N SER A 152 9.88 -4.78 -7.64
CA SER A 152 10.91 -3.78 -7.34
C SER A 152 12.28 -4.24 -7.83
N HIS A 153 13.19 -3.28 -7.98
CA HIS A 153 14.59 -3.49 -8.34
C HIS A 153 15.45 -2.84 -7.25
N PHE A 154 16.35 -3.62 -6.66
CA PHE A 154 17.14 -3.23 -5.49
C PHE A 154 18.50 -2.66 -5.94
N SER A 155 18.53 -1.41 -6.39
CA SER A 155 19.69 -0.80 -7.05
C SER A 155 20.74 -0.14 -6.13
N ASP A 156 20.41 0.10 -4.86
CA ASP A 156 21.23 0.87 -3.90
C ASP A 156 21.03 0.42 -2.43
N PHE A 157 21.66 1.13 -1.47
CA PHE A 157 21.64 0.88 -0.02
C PHE A 157 21.92 2.14 0.82
#